data_AF-A0AAD7F4Z9-F1
#
_entry.id   AF-A0AAD7F4Z9-F1
#
_cell.length_a   1.000
_cell.length_b   1.000
_cell.length_c   1.000
_cell.angle_alpha   90.00
_cell.angle_beta   90.00
_cell.angle_gamma   90.00
#
_symmetry.space_group_name_H-M   'P 1'
#
loop_
_entity.id
_entity.type
_entity.pdbx_description
1 polymer ?
#
loop_
_entity_poly.entity_id
_entity_poly.type
_entity_poly.pdbx_seq_one_letter_code
_entity_poly.pdbx_strand_id
1 'polypeptide(L)'
;MYGSSASKRGRFSNSAPSTPLLPDRDIMEGLRPTALQTFAIPTITGAGKDVKIIGLESIGSYNWTTASSPTIMVPGSPPEWQNRATPYQVPADTGLVFVDQNGFRMPSTVLLPIIMAVDETQDATDSPGPFDWCGERIDFVTDRNGLRKLLRWIDDAGTNPTPKDFRIDTQLAGSTVLLNRWEARTRVTSSGYTYGFNFEKASTDPALGCEDSTGHHRIVKYDLNGLKMVVRFEVDACIPTSVPPKKGGRKVGNVNDLADTLAGINLAPRSSADPISTTSHGLTVVKGGAVVPHSSILELTTRTERNAAQFDWNDAYPQLFFSQTPHHFLAVHNRGRFVAVNKRGLESSELQAVEHRMQPSLQRLCVALGLIKDIVVKHGQRGRLTLVCRGGKLEVFERTSNASCLPDELMMRFEN
;
A
#
# COMPACT_ATOMS: atom_id res chain seq x y z
N MET A 1 -17.99 -45.30 -51.02
CA MET A 1 -19.08 -44.72 -50.22
C MET A 1 -18.77 -44.97 -48.76
N TYR A 2 -18.48 -43.91 -48.01
CA TYR A 2 -18.83 -43.67 -46.60
C TYR A 2 -18.17 -42.34 -46.26
N GLY A 3 -18.99 -41.28 -46.26
CA GLY A 3 -18.55 -39.94 -45.92
C GLY A 3 -18.37 -39.80 -44.41
N SER A 4 -17.47 -38.89 -44.02
CA SER A 4 -17.55 -38.26 -42.71
C SER A 4 -17.12 -36.80 -42.85
N SER A 5 -18.12 -35.96 -42.64
CA SER A 5 -18.05 -34.51 -42.50
C SER A 5 -17.37 -34.17 -41.17
N ALA A 6 -16.23 -33.49 -41.21
CA ALA A 6 -15.59 -32.91 -40.04
C ALA A 6 -15.57 -31.39 -40.15
N SER A 7 -16.48 -30.78 -39.39
CA SER A 7 -16.66 -29.36 -39.12
C SER A 7 -15.34 -28.64 -38.78
N LYS A 8 -14.98 -27.63 -39.59
CA LYS A 8 -14.02 -26.58 -39.23
C LYS A 8 -14.65 -25.69 -38.15
N ARG A 9 -14.41 -25.98 -36.88
CA ARG A 9 -14.64 -25.00 -35.80
C ARG A 9 -13.42 -24.08 -35.70
N GLY A 10 -13.55 -22.89 -36.29
CA GLY A 10 -12.64 -21.78 -36.02
C GLY A 10 -12.66 -21.45 -34.54
N ARG A 11 -11.51 -21.57 -33.87
CA ARG A 11 -11.29 -20.95 -32.56
C ARG A 11 -11.19 -19.45 -32.81
N PHE A 12 -12.29 -18.74 -32.58
CA PHE A 12 -12.22 -17.31 -32.33
C PHE A 12 -11.53 -17.10 -30.98
N SER A 13 -10.22 -16.83 -31.02
CA SER A 13 -9.50 -16.26 -29.89
C SER A 13 -9.97 -14.83 -29.73
N ASN A 14 -10.97 -14.61 -28.87
CA ASN A 14 -11.25 -13.28 -28.33
C ASN A 14 -10.14 -12.93 -27.32
N SER A 15 -8.92 -12.71 -27.81
CA SER A 15 -7.94 -11.92 -27.07
C SER A 15 -8.31 -10.47 -27.31
N ALA A 16 -8.92 -9.84 -26.29
CA ALA A 16 -8.97 -8.39 -26.24
C ALA A 16 -7.54 -7.85 -26.49
N PRO A 17 -7.36 -6.80 -27.31
CA PRO A 17 -6.04 -6.26 -27.58
C PRO A 17 -5.40 -5.83 -26.26
N SER A 18 -4.35 -6.53 -25.84
CA SER A 18 -3.56 -6.14 -24.69
C SER A 18 -2.90 -4.81 -25.01
N THR A 19 -3.29 -3.73 -24.34
CA THR A 19 -2.56 -2.46 -24.44
C THR A 19 -1.09 -2.74 -24.11
N PRO A 20 -0.15 -2.48 -25.04
CA PRO A 20 1.26 -2.77 -24.80
C PRO A 20 1.75 -2.00 -23.57
N LEU A 21 2.57 -2.66 -22.75
CA LEU A 21 3.25 -1.99 -21.65
C LEU A 21 4.16 -0.90 -22.20
N LEU A 22 4.08 0.29 -21.61
CA LEU A 22 5.02 1.36 -21.90
C LEU A 22 6.44 0.94 -21.46
N PRO A 23 7.48 1.44 -22.13
CA PRO A 23 8.86 1.25 -21.68
C PRO A 23 9.08 1.88 -20.31
N ASP A 24 10.16 1.48 -19.64
CA ASP A 24 10.57 2.11 -18.39
C ASP A 24 10.83 3.59 -18.60
N ARG A 25 10.27 4.39 -17.68
CA ARG A 25 10.64 5.80 -17.54
C ARG A 25 12.09 5.88 -17.10
N ASP A 26 12.82 6.86 -17.65
CA ASP A 26 14.18 7.12 -17.22
C ASP A 26 14.15 7.68 -15.79
N ILE A 27 14.90 7.06 -14.88
CA ILE A 27 14.99 7.49 -13.48
C ILE A 27 15.47 8.95 -13.36
N MET A 28 16.24 9.44 -14.34
CA MET A 28 16.75 10.80 -14.39
C MET A 28 15.82 11.78 -15.12
N GLU A 29 14.68 11.34 -15.65
CA GLU A 29 13.81 12.20 -16.44
C GLU A 29 13.31 13.41 -15.63
N GLY A 30 13.30 14.59 -16.24
CA GLY A 30 12.83 15.82 -15.59
C GLY A 30 13.73 16.31 -14.44
N LEU A 31 14.97 15.82 -14.32
CA LEU A 31 15.95 16.27 -13.34
C LEU A 31 17.04 17.13 -13.99
N ARG A 32 17.57 18.10 -13.25
CA ARG A 32 18.81 18.78 -13.63
C ARG A 32 19.97 17.78 -13.59
N PRO A 33 20.98 17.89 -14.47
CA PRO A 33 22.04 16.88 -14.60
C PRO A 33 23.02 16.83 -13.42
N THR A 34 23.13 17.91 -12.65
CA THR A 34 24.09 18.02 -11.55
C THR A 34 23.43 17.68 -10.22
N ALA A 35 24.01 16.72 -9.50
CA ALA A 35 23.60 16.43 -8.13
C ALA A 35 23.95 17.61 -7.21
N LEU A 36 22.99 18.03 -6.38
CA LEU A 36 23.21 19.04 -5.34
C LEU A 36 24.02 18.49 -4.18
N GLN A 37 23.78 17.22 -3.83
CA GLN A 37 24.38 16.55 -2.69
C GLN A 37 24.36 15.04 -2.91
N THR A 38 25.38 14.35 -2.40
CA THR A 38 25.36 12.90 -2.20
C THR A 38 25.19 12.61 -0.71
N PHE A 39 24.26 11.73 -0.35
CA PHE A 39 24.13 11.23 1.01
C PHE A 39 25.12 10.09 1.25
N ALA A 40 25.95 10.25 2.28
CA ALA A 40 26.63 9.12 2.89
C ALA A 40 25.64 8.34 3.74
N ILE A 41 25.88 7.04 3.89
CA ILE A 41 25.10 6.23 4.82
C ILE A 41 25.48 6.67 6.24
N PRO A 42 24.50 7.02 7.08
CA PRO A 42 24.78 7.50 8.42
C PRO A 42 25.57 6.48 9.24
N THR A 43 26.56 6.96 9.98
CA THR A 43 27.25 6.20 11.02
C THR A 43 26.54 6.41 12.36
N ILE A 44 26.33 5.34 13.12
CA ILE A 44 25.77 5.43 14.47
C ILE A 44 26.93 5.49 15.46
N THR A 45 27.00 6.55 16.25
CA THR A 45 28.00 6.68 17.32
C THR A 45 27.38 6.25 18.65
N GLY A 46 27.74 5.06 19.14
CA GLY A 46 27.28 4.50 20.41
C GLY A 46 26.05 3.60 20.32
N ALA A 47 25.66 2.99 21.44
CA ALA A 47 24.40 2.26 21.55
C ALA A 47 23.25 3.25 21.66
N GLY A 48 22.71 3.68 20.52
CA GLY A 48 21.47 4.46 20.48
C GLY A 48 20.31 3.66 21.08
N LYS A 49 19.26 4.35 21.54
CA LYS A 49 18.01 3.68 21.93
C LYS A 49 17.44 2.93 20.72
N ASP A 50 16.78 1.81 20.98
CA ASP A 50 16.04 1.10 19.94
C ASP A 50 15.01 2.03 19.30
N VAL A 51 14.97 2.01 17.97
CA VAL A 51 13.94 2.67 17.19
C VAL A 51 12.64 1.93 17.41
N LYS A 52 11.64 2.66 17.90
CA LYS A 52 10.28 2.18 18.10
C LYS A 52 9.30 3.09 17.39
N ILE A 53 8.21 2.49 16.92
CA ILE A 53 7.01 3.20 16.49
C ILE A 53 6.08 3.28 17.70
N ILE A 54 5.67 4.49 18.06
CA ILE A 54 4.76 4.72 19.19
C ILE A 54 3.60 5.64 18.77
N GLY A 55 2.49 5.58 19.50
CA GLY A 55 1.32 6.43 19.22
C GLY A 55 0.68 6.15 17.86
N LEU A 56 0.60 4.87 17.47
CA LEU A 56 -0.04 4.44 16.23
C LEU A 56 -1.54 4.77 16.23
N GLU A 57 -1.97 5.49 15.20
CA GLU A 57 -3.36 5.86 14.97
C GLU A 57 -3.73 5.62 13.51
N SER A 58 -4.86 4.97 13.24
CA SER A 58 -5.43 4.86 11.90
C SER A 58 -6.26 6.11 11.62
N ILE A 59 -5.78 6.98 10.74
CA ILE A 59 -6.42 8.28 10.45
C ILE A 59 -7.23 8.27 9.14
N GLY A 60 -7.18 7.18 8.37
CA GLY A 60 -7.99 7.03 7.18
C GLY A 60 -7.70 5.74 6.41
N SER A 61 -8.57 5.42 5.46
CA SER A 61 -8.35 4.34 4.51
C SER A 61 -9.16 4.56 3.24
N TYR A 62 -8.80 3.84 2.17
CA TYR A 62 -9.59 3.82 0.94
C TYR A 62 -9.32 2.58 0.11
N ASN A 63 -10.26 2.25 -0.76
CA ASN A 63 -10.06 1.27 -1.84
C ASN A 63 -10.09 1.98 -3.19
N TRP A 64 -9.19 1.62 -4.10
CA TRP A 64 -9.40 1.93 -5.52
C TRP A 64 -10.45 1.01 -6.13
N THR A 65 -11.23 1.52 -7.09
CA THR A 65 -12.28 0.73 -7.78
C THR A 65 -11.88 0.31 -9.19
N THR A 66 -12.66 -0.56 -9.80
CA THR A 66 -12.56 -0.94 -11.23
C THR A 66 -13.06 0.15 -12.20
N ALA A 67 -13.55 1.29 -11.70
CA ALA A 67 -14.04 2.39 -12.54
C ALA A 67 -12.96 2.90 -13.50
N SER A 68 -13.41 3.38 -14.68
CA SER A 68 -12.55 3.95 -15.70
C SER A 68 -11.98 5.31 -15.30
N SER A 69 -12.78 6.13 -14.60
CA SER A 69 -12.32 7.33 -13.92
C SER A 69 -11.59 6.96 -12.61
N PRO A 70 -10.60 7.76 -12.17
CA PRO A 70 -10.01 7.60 -10.84
C PRO A 70 -11.09 7.73 -9.75
N THR A 71 -11.42 6.63 -9.09
CA THR A 71 -12.47 6.58 -8.08
C THR A 71 -12.00 5.78 -6.87
N ILE A 72 -12.19 6.35 -5.68
CA ILE A 72 -11.91 5.68 -4.40
C ILE A 72 -13.18 5.51 -3.56
N MET A 73 -13.26 4.39 -2.85
CA MET A 73 -14.24 4.16 -1.78
C MET A 73 -13.62 4.53 -0.45
N VAL A 74 -14.29 5.38 0.33
CA VAL A 74 -13.87 5.80 1.68
C VAL A 74 -14.97 5.43 2.70
N PRO A 75 -14.63 4.81 3.85
CA PRO A 75 -13.29 4.39 4.27
C PRO A 75 -12.76 3.18 3.47
N GLY A 76 -13.63 2.50 2.73
CA GLY A 76 -13.28 1.23 2.12
C GLY A 76 -12.99 0.14 3.17
N SER A 77 -12.70 -1.08 2.72
CA SER A 77 -12.29 -2.21 3.56
C SER A 77 -11.37 -3.16 2.81
N PRO A 78 -10.35 -3.74 3.46
CA PRO A 78 -9.58 -4.84 2.89
C PRO A 78 -10.47 -6.08 2.76
N PRO A 79 -10.16 -7.02 1.86
CA PRO A 79 -10.93 -8.25 1.74
C PRO A 79 -10.75 -9.14 2.98
N GLU A 80 -11.75 -9.94 3.28
CA GLU A 80 -11.87 -10.73 4.50
C GLU A 80 -11.23 -12.12 4.34
N TRP A 81 -10.27 -12.45 5.21
CA TRP A 81 -9.58 -13.73 5.23
C TRP A 81 -10.54 -14.90 5.53
N GLN A 82 -10.67 -15.81 4.57
CA GLN A 82 -11.60 -16.94 4.63
C GLN A 82 -11.10 -18.13 5.44
N ASN A 83 -9.82 -18.12 5.83
CA ASN A 83 -9.21 -19.23 6.58
C ASN A 83 -9.45 -20.61 5.95
N ARG A 84 -9.36 -20.67 4.62
CA ARG A 84 -9.63 -21.88 3.84
C ARG A 84 -8.73 -23.04 4.29
N ALA A 85 -9.31 -24.23 4.44
CA ALA A 85 -8.56 -25.44 4.76
C ALA A 85 -7.63 -25.84 3.60
N THR A 86 -6.36 -26.13 3.93
CA THR A 86 -5.38 -26.69 3.00
C THR A 86 -5.48 -28.22 2.95
N PRO A 87 -5.13 -28.88 1.82
CA PRO A 87 -4.58 -28.28 0.61
C PRO A 87 -5.63 -27.79 -0.39
N TYR A 88 -5.28 -26.78 -1.19
CA TYR A 88 -6.04 -26.40 -2.37
C TYR A 88 -5.14 -25.84 -3.47
N GLN A 89 -5.64 -25.82 -4.69
CA GLN A 89 -4.90 -25.41 -5.89
C GLN A 89 -5.41 -24.07 -6.39
N VAL A 90 -4.48 -23.19 -6.79
CA VAL A 90 -4.77 -21.99 -7.57
C VAL A 90 -3.96 -22.00 -8.87
N PRO A 91 -4.44 -21.33 -9.93
CA PRO A 91 -3.64 -21.14 -11.15
C PRO A 91 -2.48 -20.17 -10.89
N ALA A 92 -1.45 -20.23 -11.74
CA ALA A 92 -0.37 -19.23 -11.71
C ALA A 92 -0.91 -17.83 -12.05
N ASP A 93 -0.26 -16.81 -11.52
CA ASP A 93 -0.62 -15.41 -11.75
C ASP A 93 -0.37 -15.04 -13.22
N THR A 94 -1.36 -14.43 -13.84
CA THR A 94 -1.32 -14.02 -15.25
C THR A 94 -1.89 -12.62 -15.41
N GLY A 95 -1.57 -11.96 -16.52
CA GLY A 95 -2.13 -10.66 -16.86
C GLY A 95 -1.32 -9.50 -16.30
N LEU A 96 -1.94 -8.33 -16.27
CA LEU A 96 -1.33 -7.09 -15.80
C LEU A 96 -1.61 -6.90 -14.31
N VAL A 97 -0.56 -6.56 -13.56
CA VAL A 97 -0.64 -6.25 -12.13
C VAL A 97 -0.05 -4.87 -11.86
N PHE A 98 -0.59 -4.18 -10.86
CA PHE A 98 -0.09 -2.87 -10.46
C PHE A 98 1.21 -3.00 -9.69
N VAL A 99 2.18 -2.16 -10.03
CA VAL A 99 3.36 -1.88 -9.19
C VAL A 99 3.02 -0.70 -8.26
N ASP A 100 2.33 0.31 -8.81
CA ASP A 100 1.88 1.49 -8.10
C ASP A 100 0.52 1.94 -8.63
N GLN A 101 -0.53 1.70 -7.85
CA GLN A 101 -1.90 1.98 -8.25
C GLN A 101 -2.22 3.48 -8.17
N ASN A 102 -1.68 4.20 -7.18
CA ASN A 102 -1.83 5.64 -7.08
C ASN A 102 -1.11 6.34 -8.24
N GLY A 103 0.14 5.96 -8.51
CA GLY A 103 0.90 6.48 -9.64
C GLY A 103 0.26 6.16 -10.99
N PHE A 104 -0.41 5.02 -11.12
CA PHE A 104 -1.16 4.70 -12.35
C PHE A 104 -2.40 5.59 -12.53
N ARG A 105 -3.20 5.75 -11.47
CA ARG A 105 -4.52 6.40 -11.57
C ARG A 105 -4.46 7.92 -11.43
N MET A 106 -3.50 8.43 -10.67
CA MET A 106 -3.30 9.85 -10.36
C MET A 106 -1.83 10.26 -10.55
N PRO A 107 -1.23 10.11 -11.75
CA PRO A 107 0.21 10.32 -11.98
C PRO A 107 0.70 11.73 -11.62
N SER A 108 -0.16 12.74 -11.72
CA SER A 108 0.19 14.14 -11.42
C SER A 108 -0.03 14.52 -9.95
N THR A 109 -0.79 13.74 -9.18
CA THR A 109 -1.22 14.06 -7.81
C THR A 109 -1.33 12.78 -6.96
N VAL A 110 -0.25 12.00 -6.93
CA VAL A 110 -0.19 10.65 -6.32
C VAL A 110 -0.59 10.62 -4.83
N LEU A 111 -0.37 11.73 -4.12
CA LEU A 111 -0.71 11.87 -2.69
C LEU A 111 -2.15 12.35 -2.46
N LEU A 112 -2.87 12.82 -3.49
CA LEU A 112 -4.25 13.31 -3.37
C LEU A 112 -5.20 12.32 -2.69
N PRO A 113 -5.19 11.00 -3.02
CA PRO A 113 -6.06 10.04 -2.35
C PRO A 113 -5.83 9.94 -0.83
N ILE A 114 -4.62 10.23 -0.35
CA ILE A 114 -4.31 10.20 1.08
C ILE A 114 -5.05 11.35 1.78
N ILE A 115 -4.93 12.56 1.25
CA ILE A 115 -5.55 13.76 1.84
C ILE A 115 -7.08 13.59 1.86
N MET A 116 -7.66 13.25 0.70
CA MET A 116 -9.11 13.08 0.59
C MET A 116 -9.66 12.01 1.53
N ALA A 117 -8.99 10.86 1.65
CA ALA A 117 -9.47 9.78 2.52
C ALA A 117 -9.39 10.14 4.02
N VAL A 118 -8.38 10.91 4.45
CA VAL A 118 -8.26 11.38 5.83
C VAL A 118 -9.36 12.40 6.15
N ASP A 119 -9.61 13.35 5.24
CA ASP A 119 -10.65 14.37 5.43
C ASP A 119 -12.04 13.75 5.56
N GLU A 120 -12.38 12.87 4.62
CA GLU A 120 -13.69 12.21 4.58
C GLU A 120 -13.88 11.27 5.77
N THR A 121 -12.78 10.72 6.33
CA THR A 121 -12.83 9.95 7.58
C THR A 121 -13.13 10.86 8.77
N GLN A 122 -12.52 12.05 8.81
CA GLN A 122 -12.74 13.01 9.89
C GLN A 122 -14.17 13.56 9.88
N ASP A 123 -14.70 13.91 8.69
CA ASP A 123 -16.07 14.37 8.50
C ASP A 123 -17.13 13.32 8.89
N ALA A 124 -16.78 12.04 8.85
CA ALA A 124 -17.64 10.94 9.29
C ALA A 124 -17.63 10.72 10.81
N THR A 125 -16.72 11.38 11.56
CA THR A 125 -16.71 11.39 13.03
C THR A 125 -17.39 12.64 13.56
N ASP A 126 -17.89 12.62 14.80
CA ASP A 126 -18.45 13.81 15.48
C ASP A 126 -17.38 14.87 15.83
N SER A 127 -16.21 14.82 15.21
CA SER A 127 -15.11 15.75 15.44
C SER A 127 -15.33 17.03 14.63
N PRO A 128 -15.13 18.22 15.21
CA PRO A 128 -15.37 19.47 14.50
C PRO A 128 -14.24 19.77 13.51
N GLY A 129 -14.52 19.63 12.21
CA GLY A 129 -13.70 20.16 11.11
C GLY A 129 -12.68 19.18 10.51
N PRO A 130 -12.01 19.59 9.43
CA PRO A 130 -11.06 18.75 8.70
C PRO A 130 -9.85 18.40 9.57
N PHE A 131 -9.14 17.33 9.20
CA PHE A 131 -7.93 16.91 9.91
C PHE A 131 -6.88 18.04 9.95
N ASP A 132 -6.41 18.38 11.14
CA ASP A 132 -5.48 19.49 11.37
C ASP A 132 -4.03 19.08 11.05
N TRP A 133 -3.71 18.97 9.76
CA TRP A 133 -2.38 18.59 9.28
C TRP A 133 -1.26 19.46 9.85
N CYS A 134 -1.52 20.76 10.04
CA CYS A 134 -0.55 21.70 10.59
C CYS A 134 -0.38 21.55 12.10
N GLY A 135 -1.48 21.53 12.86
CA GLY A 135 -1.47 21.41 14.32
C GLY A 135 -0.94 20.06 14.82
N GLU A 136 -1.08 19.00 14.03
CA GLU A 136 -0.49 17.67 14.27
C GLU A 136 1.04 17.64 14.10
N ARG A 137 1.63 18.72 13.55
CA ARG A 137 3.09 18.89 13.36
C ARG A 137 3.74 17.71 12.63
N ILE A 138 3.11 17.27 11.55
CA ILE A 138 3.60 16.14 10.76
C ILE A 138 4.95 16.48 10.11
N ASP A 139 5.96 15.64 10.30
CA ASP A 139 7.27 15.80 9.68
C ASP A 139 7.30 15.23 8.27
N PHE A 140 6.66 14.08 8.07
CA PHE A 140 6.65 13.36 6.80
C PHE A 140 5.27 12.83 6.44
N VAL A 141 4.86 13.04 5.19
CA VAL A 141 3.82 12.25 4.52
C VAL A 141 4.49 11.39 3.47
N THR A 142 4.36 10.08 3.59
CA THR A 142 5.05 9.13 2.72
C THR A 142 4.23 7.85 2.56
N ASP A 143 4.81 6.89 1.85
CA ASP A 143 4.34 5.53 1.88
C ASP A 143 5.38 4.55 2.41
N ARG A 144 4.89 3.36 2.78
CA ARG A 144 5.73 2.28 3.26
C ARG A 144 6.74 1.81 2.20
N ASN A 145 6.50 2.03 0.90
CA ASN A 145 7.45 1.65 -0.16
C ASN A 145 8.70 2.56 -0.15
N GLY A 146 8.52 3.87 0.02
CA GLY A 146 9.60 4.84 0.13
C GLY A 146 10.50 4.57 1.33
N LEU A 147 9.91 4.27 2.49
CA LEU A 147 10.67 3.89 3.70
C LEU A 147 11.47 2.60 3.48
N ARG A 148 10.88 1.59 2.83
CA ARG A 148 11.58 0.34 2.46
C ARG A 148 12.72 0.56 1.47
N LYS A 149 12.56 1.45 0.49
CA LYS A 149 13.62 1.81 -0.47
C LYS A 149 14.83 2.44 0.24
N LEU A 150 14.57 3.39 1.15
CA LEU A 150 15.62 4.03 1.95
C LEU A 150 16.31 3.04 2.89
N LEU A 151 15.56 2.18 3.59
CA LEU A 151 16.14 1.16 4.45
C LEU A 151 16.98 0.16 3.66
N ARG A 152 16.50 -0.29 2.50
CA ARG A 152 17.25 -1.17 1.61
C ARG A 152 18.55 -0.54 1.13
N TRP A 153 18.56 0.77 0.81
CA TRP A 153 19.81 1.47 0.47
C TRP A 153 20.84 1.43 1.61
N ILE A 154 20.37 1.52 2.86
CA ILE A 154 21.23 1.41 4.04
C ILE A 154 21.77 -0.02 4.21
N ASP A 155 20.95 -1.04 3.95
CA ASP A 155 21.31 -2.45 4.13
C ASP A 155 22.19 -3.01 3.00
N ASP A 156 21.94 -2.59 1.75
CA ASP A 156 22.66 -3.04 0.55
C ASP A 156 24.10 -2.51 0.47
N ALA A 157 24.45 -1.58 1.37
CA ALA A 157 25.69 -0.82 1.39
C ALA A 157 26.95 -1.69 1.45
N GLY A 158 27.61 -1.88 0.29
CA GLY A 158 28.83 -2.68 0.17
C GLY A 158 28.62 -4.19 0.33
N THR A 159 27.36 -4.64 0.44
CA THR A 159 26.98 -6.04 0.63
C THR A 159 26.27 -6.62 -0.60
N ASN A 160 25.55 -5.78 -1.34
CA ASN A 160 24.80 -6.18 -2.53
C ASN A 160 25.55 -5.79 -3.81
N PRO A 161 25.97 -6.75 -4.66
CA PRO A 161 26.68 -6.45 -5.91
C PRO A 161 25.78 -5.79 -6.97
N THR A 162 24.46 -5.86 -6.81
CA THR A 162 23.46 -5.26 -7.72
C THR A 162 22.41 -4.51 -6.92
N PRO A 163 22.74 -3.34 -6.33
CA PRO A 163 21.79 -2.54 -5.58
C PRO A 163 20.60 -2.15 -6.47
N LYS A 164 19.39 -2.16 -5.90
CA LYS A 164 18.18 -1.77 -6.65
C LYS A 164 18.05 -0.25 -6.69
N ASP A 165 18.15 0.30 -7.88
CA ASP A 165 17.90 1.72 -8.14
C ASP A 165 16.48 2.13 -7.72
N PHE A 166 16.33 3.36 -7.25
CA PHE A 166 15.02 3.94 -6.97
C PHE A 166 15.05 5.46 -6.98
N ARG A 167 13.85 6.03 -7.10
CA ARG A 167 13.61 7.46 -7.03
C ARG A 167 12.47 7.77 -6.07
N ILE A 168 12.62 8.87 -5.33
CA ILE A 168 11.59 9.46 -4.47
C ILE A 168 11.57 10.96 -4.77
N ASP A 169 10.44 11.45 -5.26
CA ASP A 169 10.25 12.88 -5.50
C ASP A 169 9.85 13.54 -4.18
N THR A 170 10.40 14.70 -3.85
CA THR A 170 10.07 15.41 -2.61
C THR A 170 9.51 16.80 -2.85
N GLN A 171 8.74 17.29 -1.88
CA GLN A 171 8.27 18.68 -1.82
C GLN A 171 7.96 19.05 -0.36
N LEU A 172 8.19 20.31 0.00
CA LEU A 172 7.81 20.84 1.31
C LEU A 172 6.42 21.48 1.26
N ALA A 173 5.52 21.08 2.15
CA ALA A 173 4.21 21.66 2.38
C ALA A 173 4.15 22.19 3.82
N GLY A 174 4.02 23.50 4.03
CA GLY A 174 4.24 24.07 5.36
C GLY A 174 5.64 23.74 5.89
N SER A 175 5.68 22.91 6.93
CA SER A 175 6.91 22.32 7.50
C SER A 175 7.06 20.81 7.23
N THR A 176 6.07 20.20 6.58
CA THR A 176 5.96 18.77 6.31
C THR A 176 6.64 18.41 5.00
N VAL A 177 7.47 17.36 5.03
CA VAL A 177 8.12 16.81 3.84
C VAL A 177 7.22 15.74 3.21
N LEU A 178 6.75 16.02 2.00
CA LEU A 178 6.03 15.07 1.17
C LEU A 178 7.05 14.21 0.42
N LEU A 179 7.02 12.90 0.65
CA LEU A 179 7.81 11.91 -0.08
C LEU A 179 6.90 11.18 -1.04
N ASN A 180 6.98 11.54 -2.31
CA ASN A 180 6.15 10.99 -3.37
C ASN A 180 6.81 9.76 -4.02
N ARG A 181 6.02 8.69 -4.16
CA ARG A 181 6.47 7.48 -4.82
C ARG A 181 6.66 7.72 -6.30
N TRP A 182 7.79 7.24 -6.79
CA TRP A 182 8.08 7.14 -8.21
C TRP A 182 8.43 5.71 -8.56
N GLU A 183 7.87 5.23 -9.67
CA GLU A 183 8.20 3.93 -10.27
C GLU A 183 8.45 4.12 -11.75
N ALA A 184 9.45 3.40 -12.28
CA ALA A 184 9.77 3.40 -13.71
C ALA A 184 8.58 2.90 -14.55
N ARG A 185 7.77 2.04 -13.96
CA ARG A 185 6.52 1.51 -14.49
C ARG A 185 5.49 1.35 -13.39
N THR A 186 4.24 1.68 -13.67
CA THR A 186 3.14 1.55 -12.71
C THR A 186 2.40 0.21 -12.82
N ARG A 187 2.67 -0.56 -13.88
CA ARG A 187 2.15 -1.91 -14.11
C ARG A 187 3.21 -2.83 -14.70
N VAL A 188 3.09 -4.12 -14.43
CA VAL A 188 3.91 -5.19 -15.01
C VAL A 188 3.04 -6.36 -15.46
N THR A 189 3.54 -7.15 -16.41
CA THR A 189 2.96 -8.45 -16.73
C THR A 189 3.48 -9.48 -15.73
N SER A 190 2.59 -10.25 -15.12
CA SER A 190 2.96 -11.37 -14.27
C SER A 190 3.80 -12.37 -15.05
N SER A 191 4.83 -12.93 -14.40
CA SER A 191 5.77 -13.85 -15.05
C SER A 191 5.15 -15.20 -15.45
N GLY A 192 3.94 -15.52 -14.94
CA GLY A 192 3.33 -16.85 -15.09
C GLY A 192 3.89 -17.91 -14.14
N TYR A 193 4.81 -17.52 -13.24
CA TYR A 193 5.47 -18.44 -12.29
C TYR A 193 5.21 -18.09 -10.82
N THR A 194 4.46 -17.02 -10.55
CA THR A 194 4.04 -16.62 -9.20
C THR A 194 2.61 -17.09 -8.93
N TYR A 195 2.22 -17.14 -7.66
CA TYR A 195 0.89 -17.60 -7.23
C TYR A 195 0.28 -16.68 -6.16
N GLY A 196 0.86 -15.50 -5.95
CA GLY A 196 0.50 -14.61 -4.83
C GLY A 196 -0.88 -14.01 -5.01
N PHE A 197 -1.15 -13.42 -6.18
CA PHE A 197 -2.42 -12.75 -6.45
C PHE A 197 -3.59 -13.74 -6.48
N ASN A 198 -3.40 -14.89 -7.15
CA ASN A 198 -4.44 -15.91 -7.17
C ASN A 198 -4.62 -16.62 -5.82
N PHE A 199 -3.58 -16.68 -4.97
CA PHE A 199 -3.73 -17.14 -3.59
C PHE A 199 -4.58 -16.17 -2.78
N GLU A 200 -4.27 -14.87 -2.82
CA GLU A 200 -5.05 -13.83 -2.15
C GLU A 200 -6.51 -13.91 -2.57
N LYS A 201 -6.78 -13.84 -3.88
CA LYS A 201 -8.14 -13.95 -4.45
C LYS A 201 -8.88 -15.23 -4.06
N ALA A 202 -8.18 -16.35 -3.90
CA ALA A 202 -8.80 -17.63 -3.52
C ALA A 202 -9.00 -17.80 -2.01
N SER A 203 -8.37 -16.94 -1.20
CA SER A 203 -8.33 -17.04 0.26
C SER A 203 -9.01 -15.88 0.97
N THR A 204 -9.48 -14.89 0.23
CA THR A 204 -10.20 -13.73 0.75
C THR A 204 -11.51 -13.55 0.00
N ASP A 205 -12.51 -12.98 0.67
CA ASP A 205 -13.74 -12.51 0.03
C ASP A 205 -13.77 -10.97 0.09
N PRO A 206 -14.26 -10.27 -0.93
CA PRO A 206 -14.44 -8.83 -0.83
C PRO A 206 -15.35 -8.47 0.35
N ALA A 207 -14.97 -7.45 1.11
CA ALA A 207 -15.84 -6.89 2.13
C ALA A 207 -17.10 -6.27 1.49
N LEU A 208 -18.20 -6.26 2.24
CA LEU A 208 -19.47 -5.71 1.78
C LEU A 208 -19.30 -4.24 1.37
N GLY A 209 -19.75 -3.89 0.16
CA GLY A 209 -19.61 -2.54 -0.38
C GLY A 209 -18.21 -2.21 -0.88
N CYS A 210 -17.35 -3.22 -1.07
CA CYS A 210 -16.01 -3.13 -1.67
C CYS A 210 -15.79 -4.19 -2.76
N GLU A 211 -16.86 -4.73 -3.35
CA GLU A 211 -16.82 -5.80 -4.35
C GLU A 211 -16.07 -5.40 -5.63
N ASP A 212 -16.13 -4.11 -5.99
CA ASP A 212 -15.42 -3.53 -7.13
C ASP A 212 -14.00 -3.05 -6.78
N SER A 213 -13.46 -3.45 -5.63
CA SER A 213 -12.12 -3.03 -5.20
C SER A 213 -11.01 -3.65 -6.06
N THR A 214 -9.95 -2.87 -6.24
CA THR A 214 -8.69 -3.27 -6.89
C THR A 214 -7.47 -3.16 -5.96
N GLY A 215 -7.68 -2.86 -4.67
CA GLY A 215 -6.64 -2.69 -3.67
C GLY A 215 -7.08 -1.77 -2.52
N HIS A 216 -6.87 -2.20 -1.28
CA HIS A 216 -7.16 -1.42 -0.07
C HIS A 216 -5.90 -0.76 0.46
N HIS A 217 -6.01 0.50 0.86
CA HIS A 217 -4.92 1.29 1.42
C HIS A 217 -5.32 1.84 2.78
N ARG A 218 -4.45 1.64 3.77
CA ARG A 218 -4.55 2.22 5.10
C ARG A 218 -3.62 3.42 5.21
N ILE A 219 -4.03 4.42 5.98
CA ILE A 219 -3.24 5.61 6.31
C ILE A 219 -3.14 5.68 7.83
N VAL A 220 -1.91 5.66 8.33
CA VAL A 220 -1.63 5.74 9.77
C VAL A 220 -0.77 6.94 10.10
N LYS A 221 -0.96 7.47 11.31
CA LYS A 221 -0.10 8.45 11.97
C LYS A 221 0.65 7.77 13.11
N TYR A 222 1.94 8.06 13.27
CA TYR A 222 2.72 7.60 14.42
C TYR A 222 3.99 8.43 14.63
N ASP A 223 4.65 8.24 15.76
CA ASP A 223 5.99 8.75 16.05
C ASP A 223 7.05 7.66 15.78
N LEU A 224 8.01 7.97 14.92
CA LEU A 224 9.18 7.15 14.62
C LEU A 224 10.43 7.81 15.20
N ASN A 225 10.75 7.47 16.43
CA ASN A 225 11.94 7.97 17.13
C ASN A 225 12.06 9.51 17.09
N GLY A 226 10.96 10.19 17.37
CA GLY A 226 10.82 11.66 17.38
C GLY A 226 10.33 12.26 16.07
N LEU A 227 10.22 11.49 14.98
CA LEU A 227 9.67 11.96 13.71
C LEU A 227 8.17 11.65 13.63
N LYS A 228 7.33 12.68 13.45
CA LYS A 228 5.89 12.52 13.23
C LYS A 228 5.61 12.10 11.79
N MET A 229 5.16 10.87 11.63
CA MET A 229 4.97 10.23 10.32
C MET A 229 3.49 10.09 10.02
N VAL A 230 3.10 10.37 8.78
CA VAL A 230 1.90 9.84 8.13
C VAL A 230 2.33 8.88 7.03
N VAL A 231 1.90 7.63 7.13
CA VAL A 231 2.34 6.54 6.25
C VAL A 231 1.14 5.82 5.64
N ARG A 232 1.11 5.79 4.31
CA ARG A 232 0.14 4.99 3.55
C ARG A 232 0.74 3.64 3.15
N PHE A 233 -0.05 2.57 3.25
CA PHE A 233 0.35 1.23 2.79
C PHE A 233 -0.86 0.43 2.31
N GLU A 234 -0.61 -0.53 1.42
CA GLU A 234 -1.61 -1.53 1.03
C GLU A 234 -1.83 -2.54 2.16
N VAL A 235 -3.07 -2.99 2.33
CA VAL A 235 -3.44 -4.12 3.17
C VAL A 235 -4.03 -5.23 2.32
N ASP A 236 -3.44 -6.42 2.41
CA ASP A 236 -3.87 -7.59 1.62
C ASP A 236 -5.19 -8.17 2.11
N ALA A 237 -5.40 -8.22 3.43
CA ALA A 237 -6.64 -8.74 4.02
C ALA A 237 -6.86 -8.28 5.47
N CYS A 238 -8.04 -8.61 6.01
CA CYS A 238 -8.31 -8.57 7.45
C CYS A 238 -8.91 -9.87 7.98
N ILE A 239 -8.76 -10.11 9.28
CA ILE A 239 -9.51 -11.14 9.99
C ILE A 239 -10.96 -10.63 10.15
N PRO A 240 -11.98 -11.39 9.72
CA PRO A 240 -13.38 -11.00 9.89
C PRO A 240 -13.69 -10.74 11.37
N THR A 241 -14.28 -9.59 11.67
CA THR A 241 -14.70 -9.23 13.04
C THR A 241 -16.06 -9.81 13.42
N SER A 242 -16.87 -10.18 12.43
CA SER A 242 -18.15 -10.86 12.61
C SER A 242 -17.97 -12.37 12.44
N VAL A 243 -18.50 -13.16 13.39
CA VAL A 243 -18.58 -14.61 13.21
C VAL A 243 -19.48 -14.85 11.99
N PRO A 244 -19.02 -15.53 10.92
CA PRO A 244 -19.90 -15.87 9.82
C PRO A 244 -21.06 -16.70 10.38
N PRO A 245 -22.33 -16.41 10.03
CA PRO A 245 -23.43 -17.27 10.45
C PRO A 245 -23.09 -18.69 9.97
N LYS A 246 -22.90 -19.61 10.93
CA LYS A 246 -22.67 -21.02 10.60
C LYS A 246 -23.77 -21.42 9.63
N LYS A 247 -23.41 -21.88 8.44
CA LYS A 247 -24.32 -22.60 7.54
C LYS A 247 -24.72 -23.91 8.25
N GLY A 248 -25.66 -23.81 9.18
CA GLY A 248 -26.13 -24.88 10.04
C GLY A 248 -27.65 -24.84 10.09
N GLY A 249 -28.25 -25.97 9.72
CA GLY A 249 -29.67 -26.30 9.69
C GLY A 249 -30.67 -25.32 10.30
N ARG A 250 -31.61 -24.89 9.45
CA ARG A 250 -32.91 -24.28 9.77
C ARG A 250 -33.47 -24.79 11.11
N LYS A 251 -33.45 -23.95 12.13
CA LYS A 251 -34.47 -23.93 13.18
C LYS A 251 -35.20 -22.60 13.07
N VAL A 252 -36.51 -22.69 12.88
CA VAL A 252 -37.40 -21.53 12.78
C VAL A 252 -37.43 -20.85 14.16
N GLY A 253 -36.65 -19.78 14.27
CA GLY A 253 -36.72 -18.79 15.35
C GLY A 253 -37.71 -17.69 14.99
N ASN A 254 -38.28 -17.08 16.03
CA ASN A 254 -39.50 -16.28 16.06
C ASN A 254 -39.62 -15.17 14.99
N VAL A 255 -40.83 -14.95 14.48
CA VAL A 255 -41.14 -14.03 13.34
C VAL A 255 -40.81 -12.55 13.66
N ASN A 256 -40.70 -12.19 14.94
CA ASN A 256 -40.32 -10.85 15.38
C ASN A 256 -38.81 -10.55 15.25
N ASP A 257 -37.95 -11.56 15.29
CA ASP A 257 -36.49 -11.38 15.19
C ASP A 257 -36.07 -11.05 13.74
N LEU A 258 -36.91 -11.43 12.78
CA LEU A 258 -36.75 -11.10 11.36
C LEU A 258 -37.13 -9.65 11.05
N ALA A 259 -38.06 -9.06 11.81
CA ALA A 259 -38.50 -7.68 11.61
C ALA A 259 -37.42 -6.66 12.05
N ASP A 260 -36.73 -6.94 13.15
CA ASP A 260 -35.62 -6.10 13.62
C ASP A 260 -34.35 -6.24 12.77
N THR A 261 -34.11 -7.43 12.18
CA THR A 261 -33.04 -7.61 11.19
C THR A 261 -33.40 -7.04 9.81
N LEU A 262 -34.68 -6.96 9.42
CA LEU A 262 -35.11 -6.32 8.18
C LEU A 262 -35.21 -4.79 8.29
N ALA A 263 -35.47 -4.25 9.49
CA ALA A 263 -35.49 -2.80 9.74
C ALA A 263 -34.10 -2.15 9.55
N GLY A 264 -33.01 -2.94 9.67
CA GLY A 264 -31.65 -2.52 9.38
C GLY A 264 -31.18 -2.77 7.93
N ILE A 265 -31.96 -3.47 7.11
CA ILE A 265 -31.60 -3.75 5.71
C ILE A 265 -32.34 -2.75 4.82
N ASN A 266 -31.72 -1.60 4.57
CA ASN A 266 -32.10 -0.74 3.45
C ASN A 266 -31.76 -1.46 2.14
N LEU A 267 -32.71 -2.22 1.59
CA LEU A 267 -32.69 -2.69 0.21
C LEU A 267 -33.04 -1.52 -0.72
N ALA A 268 -32.18 -0.50 -0.77
CA ALA A 268 -32.19 0.43 -1.88
C ALA A 268 -31.69 -0.31 -3.14
N PRO A 269 -32.29 -0.06 -4.32
CA PRO A 269 -31.79 -0.61 -5.56
C PRO A 269 -30.32 -0.22 -5.74
N ARG A 270 -29.49 -1.18 -6.17
CA ARG A 270 -28.08 -0.99 -6.55
C ARG A 270 -27.95 0.05 -7.65
N SER A 271 -27.91 1.31 -7.25
CA SER A 271 -27.35 2.42 -8.01
C SER A 271 -25.86 2.44 -7.69
N SER A 272 -25.03 2.73 -8.69
CA SER A 272 -23.67 3.21 -8.46
C SER A 272 -23.72 4.19 -7.30
N ALA A 273 -23.00 3.90 -6.20
CA ALA A 273 -23.03 4.76 -5.02
C ALA A 273 -22.81 6.21 -5.46
N ASP A 274 -23.77 7.10 -5.14
CA ASP A 274 -23.68 8.49 -5.55
C ASP A 274 -22.35 9.08 -5.05
N PRO A 275 -21.64 9.85 -5.88
CA PRO A 275 -20.37 10.44 -5.49
C PRO A 275 -20.58 11.37 -4.30
N ILE A 276 -19.78 11.20 -3.25
CA ILE A 276 -19.70 12.15 -2.14
C ILE A 276 -19.13 13.46 -2.66
N SER A 277 -18.00 13.35 -3.37
CA SER A 277 -17.27 14.47 -3.91
C SER A 277 -16.52 14.06 -5.19
N THR A 278 -16.29 15.02 -6.07
CA THR A 278 -15.34 14.88 -7.17
C THR A 278 -14.43 16.09 -7.17
N THR A 279 -13.14 15.83 -7.01
CA THR A 279 -12.12 16.89 -6.97
C THR A 279 -11.96 17.51 -8.36
N SER A 280 -11.50 18.76 -8.38
CA SER A 280 -11.07 19.49 -9.59
C SER A 280 -9.99 18.74 -10.38
N HIS A 281 -9.32 17.77 -9.77
CA HIS A 281 -8.23 16.97 -10.33
C HIS A 281 -8.69 15.58 -10.82
N GLY A 282 -10.01 15.34 -10.90
CA GLY A 282 -10.58 14.14 -11.51
C GLY A 282 -10.63 12.90 -10.62
N LEU A 283 -10.32 13.02 -9.33
CA LEU A 283 -10.57 11.98 -8.34
C LEU A 283 -12.01 12.08 -7.82
N THR A 284 -12.77 11.00 -7.97
CA THR A 284 -14.11 10.84 -7.38
C THR A 284 -14.03 10.03 -6.09
N VAL A 285 -14.72 10.49 -5.05
CA VAL A 285 -14.88 9.80 -3.77
C VAL A 285 -16.31 9.30 -3.64
N VAL A 286 -16.47 8.01 -3.32
CA VAL A 286 -17.76 7.37 -3.03
C VAL A 286 -17.73 6.72 -1.64
N LYS A 287 -18.89 6.52 -1.03
CA LYS A 287 -18.98 5.71 0.21
C LYS A 287 -18.88 4.23 -0.14
N GLY A 288 -18.10 3.49 0.64
CA GLY A 288 -18.01 2.04 0.51
C GLY A 288 -17.21 1.42 1.66
N GLY A 289 -17.51 0.17 1.97
CA GLY A 289 -16.89 -0.55 3.08
C GLY A 289 -17.18 0.04 4.47
N ALA A 290 -16.39 -0.38 5.44
CA ALA A 290 -16.43 0.03 6.84
C ALA A 290 -15.01 0.14 7.43
N VAL A 291 -14.88 0.92 8.50
CA VAL A 291 -13.62 1.02 9.24
C VAL A 291 -13.30 -0.34 9.87
N VAL A 292 -12.21 -0.96 9.41
CA VAL A 292 -11.69 -2.21 9.96
C VAL A 292 -10.65 -1.90 11.04
N PRO A 293 -10.70 -2.54 12.24
CA PRO A 293 -9.70 -2.34 13.28
C PRO A 293 -8.29 -2.66 12.80
N HIS A 294 -7.32 -1.79 13.12
CA HIS A 294 -5.92 -2.01 12.73
C HIS A 294 -5.36 -3.34 13.28
N SER A 295 -5.81 -3.76 14.46
CA SER A 295 -5.42 -5.05 15.06
C SER A 295 -5.84 -6.29 14.25
N SER A 296 -6.73 -6.15 13.26
CA SER A 296 -7.24 -7.26 12.46
C SER A 296 -6.61 -7.37 11.07
N ILE A 297 -5.84 -6.37 10.63
CA ILE A 297 -5.25 -6.37 9.29
C ILE A 297 -4.09 -7.36 9.21
N LEU A 298 -3.86 -7.93 8.03
CA LEU A 298 -2.82 -8.92 7.84
C LEU A 298 -2.14 -8.81 6.48
N GLU A 299 -0.90 -9.26 6.47
CA GLU A 299 -0.04 -9.40 5.30
C GLU A 299 -0.05 -10.87 4.83
N LEU A 300 -0.30 -11.09 3.54
CA LEU A 300 -0.30 -12.37 2.87
C LEU A 300 0.95 -12.51 2.01
N THR A 301 1.80 -13.48 2.34
CA THR A 301 2.95 -13.82 1.49
C THR A 301 2.90 -15.26 1.06
N THR A 302 3.54 -15.56 -0.08
CA THR A 302 3.63 -16.91 -0.60
C THR A 302 5.08 -17.33 -0.79
N ARG A 303 5.38 -18.60 -0.51
CA ARG A 303 6.67 -19.23 -0.85
C ARG A 303 6.50 -20.68 -1.25
N THR A 304 7.43 -21.13 -2.09
CA THR A 304 7.58 -22.54 -2.41
C THR A 304 7.97 -23.34 -1.17
N GLU A 305 7.51 -24.59 -1.05
CA GLU A 305 7.92 -25.53 0.02
C GLU A 305 9.44 -25.54 0.25
N ARG A 306 10.23 -25.60 -0.83
CA ARG A 306 11.70 -25.60 -0.79
C ARG A 306 12.31 -24.39 -0.06
N ASN A 307 11.68 -23.22 -0.18
CA ASN A 307 12.24 -21.95 0.27
C ASN A 307 11.52 -21.39 1.51
N ALA A 308 10.47 -22.05 2.00
CA ALA A 308 9.66 -21.53 3.11
C ALA A 308 10.44 -21.39 4.42
N ALA A 309 11.39 -22.28 4.69
CA ALA A 309 12.25 -22.24 5.88
C ALA A 309 13.29 -21.11 5.84
N GLN A 310 13.64 -20.61 4.65
CA GLN A 310 14.62 -19.54 4.43
C GLN A 310 13.91 -18.26 3.99
N PHE A 311 12.77 -17.97 4.63
CA PHE A 311 12.01 -16.76 4.32
C PHE A 311 12.87 -15.53 4.60
N ASP A 312 13.03 -14.67 3.59
CA ASP A 312 13.85 -13.47 3.69
C ASP A 312 13.14 -12.41 4.54
N TRP A 313 13.41 -12.47 5.84
CA TRP A 313 12.89 -11.52 6.80
C TRP A 313 13.51 -10.12 6.67
N ASN A 314 14.70 -9.98 6.07
CA ASN A 314 15.29 -8.66 5.87
C ASN A 314 14.48 -7.85 4.83
N ASP A 315 13.95 -8.51 3.80
CA ASP A 315 13.07 -7.87 2.82
C ASP A 315 11.62 -7.72 3.32
N ALA A 316 11.11 -8.71 4.06
CA ALA A 316 9.69 -8.79 4.45
C ALA A 316 9.36 -8.05 5.75
N TYR A 317 10.20 -8.10 6.78
CA TYR A 317 9.91 -7.50 8.08
C TYR A 317 9.71 -5.97 8.03
N PRO A 318 10.47 -5.18 7.25
CA PRO A 318 10.22 -3.75 7.08
C PRO A 318 8.79 -3.41 6.65
N GLN A 319 8.17 -4.30 5.88
CA GLN A 319 6.79 -4.12 5.45
C GLN A 319 5.81 -4.19 6.61
N LEU A 320 6.04 -5.08 7.59
CA LEU A 320 5.25 -5.18 8.82
C LEU A 320 5.58 -4.07 9.80
N PHE A 321 6.87 -3.72 9.94
CA PHE A 321 7.32 -2.68 10.87
C PHE A 321 6.75 -1.32 10.51
N PHE A 322 6.92 -0.83 9.27
CA PHE A 322 6.44 0.52 8.92
C PHE A 322 4.92 0.65 8.81
N SER A 323 4.19 -0.46 8.63
CA SER A 323 2.72 -0.45 8.67
C SER A 323 2.15 -0.78 10.04
N GLN A 324 2.99 -1.29 10.95
CA GLN A 324 2.56 -1.95 12.18
C GLN A 324 1.49 -3.03 11.90
N THR A 325 1.63 -3.78 10.80
CA THR A 325 0.68 -4.85 10.45
C THR A 325 0.85 -6.00 11.45
N PRO A 326 -0.19 -6.33 12.26
CA PRO A 326 -0.05 -7.23 13.40
C PRO A 326 0.10 -8.70 13.01
N HIS A 327 -0.35 -9.08 11.81
CA HIS A 327 -0.41 -10.47 11.37
C HIS A 327 0.30 -10.68 10.04
N HIS A 328 1.13 -11.71 9.97
CA HIS A 328 1.77 -12.15 8.73
C HIS A 328 1.48 -13.63 8.49
N PHE A 329 0.82 -13.94 7.38
CA PHE A 329 0.46 -15.30 6.99
C PHE A 329 1.29 -15.70 5.77
N LEU A 330 2.24 -16.62 6.00
CA LEU A 330 3.07 -17.19 4.94
C LEU A 330 2.43 -18.48 4.43
N ALA A 331 1.88 -18.42 3.23
CA ALA A 331 1.31 -19.58 2.56
C ALA A 331 2.37 -20.36 1.77
N VAL A 332 2.49 -21.64 2.08
CA VAL A 332 3.49 -22.54 1.52
C VAL A 332 2.87 -23.38 0.42
N HIS A 333 3.50 -23.40 -0.76
CA HIS A 333 2.97 -24.10 -1.91
C HIS A 333 3.99 -24.90 -2.72
N ASN A 334 3.49 -25.84 -3.52
CA ASN A 334 4.21 -26.46 -4.61
C ASN A 334 3.44 -26.21 -5.92
N ARG A 335 3.97 -25.32 -6.78
CA ARG A 335 3.35 -24.94 -8.07
C ARG A 335 1.85 -24.60 -7.95
N GLY A 336 1.52 -23.71 -7.00
CA GLY A 336 0.14 -23.27 -6.73
C GLY A 336 -0.72 -24.21 -5.89
N ARG A 337 -0.23 -25.41 -5.55
CA ARG A 337 -0.86 -26.26 -4.53
C ARG A 337 -0.43 -25.78 -3.16
N PHE A 338 -1.27 -25.02 -2.48
CA PHE A 338 -1.02 -24.55 -1.12
C PHE A 338 -1.27 -25.67 -0.13
N VAL A 339 -0.28 -25.97 0.72
CA VAL A 339 -0.30 -27.10 1.65
C VAL A 339 -0.35 -26.66 3.11
N ALA A 340 0.14 -25.47 3.42
CA ALA A 340 0.16 -24.91 4.77
C ALA A 340 0.11 -23.38 4.75
N VAL A 341 -0.36 -22.79 5.86
CA VAL A 341 -0.31 -21.35 6.11
C VAL A 341 0.30 -21.11 7.48
N ASN A 342 1.52 -20.58 7.52
CA ASN A 342 2.26 -20.30 8.74
C ASN A 342 1.91 -18.89 9.23
N LYS A 343 1.16 -18.82 10.32
CA LYS A 343 0.67 -17.56 10.89
C LYS A 343 1.59 -17.05 11.99
N ARG A 344 1.94 -15.77 11.94
CA ARG A 344 2.80 -15.12 12.93
C ARG A 344 2.22 -13.76 13.32
N GLY A 345 2.43 -13.39 14.57
CA GLY A 345 2.14 -12.05 15.07
C GLY A 345 3.40 -11.18 15.05
N LEU A 346 3.24 -9.87 14.85
CA LEU A 346 4.34 -8.88 14.91
C LEU A 346 5.12 -8.96 16.24
N GLU A 347 4.40 -9.23 17.33
CA GLU A 347 4.94 -9.41 18.68
C GLU A 347 5.51 -10.81 18.96
N SER A 348 5.55 -11.70 17.97
CA SER A 348 6.12 -13.05 18.16
C SER A 348 7.63 -12.98 18.39
N SER A 349 8.17 -13.91 19.17
CA SER A 349 9.62 -13.98 19.46
C SER A 349 10.47 -14.07 18.18
N GLU A 350 9.97 -14.74 17.13
CA GLU A 350 10.63 -14.82 15.83
C GLU A 350 10.79 -13.42 15.21
N LEU A 351 9.73 -12.61 15.18
CA LEU A 351 9.75 -11.29 14.58
C LEU A 351 10.44 -10.24 15.45
N GLN A 352 10.33 -10.35 16.77
CA GLN A 352 11.11 -9.53 17.70
C GLN A 352 12.63 -9.79 17.57
N ALA A 353 13.03 -11.04 17.31
CA ALA A 353 14.43 -11.35 17.03
C ALA A 353 14.89 -10.77 15.67
N VAL A 354 14.01 -10.68 14.67
CA VAL A 354 14.30 -9.98 13.41
C VAL A 354 14.47 -8.49 13.69
N GLU A 355 13.53 -7.87 14.39
CA GLU A 355 13.57 -6.44 14.74
C GLU A 355 14.89 -6.06 15.40
N HIS A 356 15.29 -6.82 16.44
CA HIS A 356 16.54 -6.60 17.16
C HIS A 356 17.77 -6.60 16.24
N ARG A 357 17.81 -7.49 15.24
CA ARG A 357 18.91 -7.51 14.25
C ARG A 357 18.87 -6.30 13.30
N MET A 358 17.69 -5.75 13.04
CA MET A 358 17.49 -4.61 12.14
C MET A 358 17.63 -3.25 12.83
N GLN A 359 17.70 -3.20 14.16
CA GLN A 359 17.82 -1.96 14.93
C GLN A 359 18.94 -1.03 14.45
N PRO A 360 20.17 -1.49 14.13
CA PRO A 360 21.20 -0.62 13.57
C PRO A 360 20.78 0.03 12.25
N SER A 361 20.10 -0.69 11.36
CA SER A 361 19.64 -0.13 10.08
C SER A 361 18.48 0.85 10.27
N LEU A 362 17.57 0.57 11.20
CA LEU A 362 16.48 1.48 11.57
C LEU A 362 17.01 2.79 12.18
N GLN A 363 18.03 2.71 13.04
CA GLN A 363 18.69 3.88 13.62
C GLN A 363 19.34 4.75 12.53
N ARG A 364 20.05 4.14 11.57
CA ARG A 364 20.60 4.86 10.40
C ARG A 364 19.50 5.48 9.55
N LEU A 365 18.36 4.81 9.40
CA LEU A 365 17.23 5.33 8.64
C LEU A 365 16.66 6.59 9.31
N CYS A 366 16.49 6.60 10.63
CA CYS A 366 16.03 7.80 11.34
C CYS A 366 16.98 8.99 11.13
N VAL A 367 18.30 8.78 11.16
CA VAL A 367 19.28 9.83 10.86
C VAL A 367 19.16 10.28 9.39
N ALA A 368 19.05 9.34 8.45
CA ALA A 368 18.89 9.67 7.03
C ALA A 368 17.61 10.49 6.76
N LEU A 369 16.49 10.14 7.41
CA LEU A 369 15.25 10.90 7.34
C LEU A 369 15.45 12.33 7.87
N GLY A 370 16.14 12.50 9.01
CA GLY A 370 16.50 13.85 9.51
C GLY A 370 17.28 14.67 8.48
N LEU A 371 18.32 14.09 7.88
CA LEU A 371 19.13 14.76 6.85
C LEU A 371 18.33 15.09 5.57
N ILE A 372 17.41 14.21 5.18
CA ILE A 372 16.48 14.46 4.07
C ILE A 372 15.53 15.62 4.42
N LYS A 373 15.01 15.67 5.65
CA LYS A 373 14.18 16.77 6.11
C LYS A 373 14.94 18.09 6.03
N ASP A 374 16.16 18.13 6.56
CA ASP A 374 16.99 19.33 6.60
C ASP A 374 17.24 19.90 5.20
N ILE A 375 17.60 19.05 4.22
CA ILE A 375 17.86 19.53 2.86
C ILE A 375 16.58 20.04 2.17
N VAL A 376 15.44 19.36 2.38
CA VAL A 376 14.15 19.78 1.79
C VAL A 376 13.69 21.10 2.40
N VAL A 377 13.77 21.24 3.73
CA VAL A 377 13.45 22.49 4.44
C VAL A 377 14.36 23.62 4.00
N LYS A 378 15.67 23.38 3.87
CA LYS A 378 16.64 24.38 3.41
C LYS A 378 16.31 24.96 2.02
N HIS A 379 15.75 24.15 1.12
CA HIS A 379 15.35 24.61 -0.22
C HIS A 379 13.94 25.22 -0.25
N GLY A 380 13.19 25.12 0.84
CA GLY A 380 11.88 25.74 1.04
C GLY A 380 10.77 25.15 0.17
N GLN A 381 9.58 25.72 0.29
CA GLN A 381 8.35 25.25 -0.39
C GLN A 381 8.40 25.35 -1.92
N ARG A 382 9.23 26.25 -2.46
CA ARG A 382 9.49 26.35 -3.90
C ARG A 382 10.51 25.34 -4.40
N GLY A 383 11.27 24.71 -3.50
CA GLY A 383 12.19 23.64 -3.82
C GLY A 383 11.47 22.44 -4.43
N ARG A 384 12.11 21.82 -5.43
CA ARG A 384 11.62 20.61 -6.09
C ARG A 384 12.76 19.60 -6.13
N LEU A 385 12.98 18.92 -4.99
CA LEU A 385 14.10 17.99 -4.86
C LEU A 385 13.65 16.57 -5.18
N THR A 386 14.59 15.77 -5.63
CA THR A 386 14.39 14.36 -5.93
C THR A 386 15.56 13.56 -5.40
N LEU A 387 15.26 12.52 -4.63
CA LEU A 387 16.22 11.52 -4.19
C LEU A 387 16.34 10.46 -5.28
N VAL A 388 17.56 10.18 -5.74
CA VAL A 388 17.86 9.12 -6.70
C VAL A 388 18.95 8.24 -6.13
N CYS A 389 18.65 6.95 -5.94
CA CYS A 389 19.64 5.93 -5.68
C CYS A 389 20.00 5.22 -6.98
N ARG A 390 21.27 5.27 -7.37
CA ARG A 390 21.82 4.51 -8.50
C ARG A 390 23.09 3.80 -8.10
N GLY A 391 23.15 2.48 -8.32
CA GLY A 391 24.33 1.68 -7.97
C GLY A 391 24.73 1.81 -6.49
N GLY A 392 23.75 1.95 -5.59
CA GLY A 392 23.97 2.10 -4.14
C GLY A 392 24.33 3.52 -3.68
N LYS A 393 24.46 4.49 -4.60
CA LYS A 393 24.73 5.90 -4.27
C LYS A 393 23.43 6.70 -4.25
N LEU A 394 23.08 7.27 -3.09
CA LEU A 394 21.91 8.15 -2.95
C LEU A 394 22.30 9.61 -3.15
N GLU A 395 21.70 10.26 -4.14
CA GLU A 395 21.99 11.63 -4.55
C GLU A 395 20.70 12.46 -4.60
N VAL A 396 20.86 13.78 -4.44
CA VAL A 396 19.76 14.75 -4.52
C VAL A 396 19.90 15.59 -5.78
N PHE A 397 18.82 15.69 -6.54
CA PHE A 397 18.74 16.51 -7.75
C PHE A 397 17.59 17.50 -7.66
N GLU A 398 17.71 18.63 -8.34
CA GLU A 398 16.56 19.51 -8.60
C GLU A 398 15.75 18.97 -9.78
N ARG A 399 14.42 19.08 -9.69
CA ARG A 399 13.54 18.89 -10.84
C ARG A 399 13.60 20.11 -11.75
N THR A 400 13.43 19.89 -13.04
CA THR A 400 13.28 20.97 -14.04
C THR A 400 11.87 21.57 -14.03
N SER A 401 10.88 20.79 -13.58
CA SER A 401 9.49 21.20 -13.45
C SER A 401 9.16 21.69 -12.04
N ASN A 402 8.32 22.72 -11.96
CA ASN A 402 7.74 23.23 -10.71
C ASN A 402 6.43 22.53 -10.31
N ALA A 403 6.03 21.48 -11.05
CA ALA A 403 4.83 20.70 -10.74
C ALA A 403 4.80 20.27 -9.26
N SER A 404 3.64 20.47 -8.65
CA SER A 404 3.39 20.15 -7.25
C SER A 404 2.94 18.70 -7.10
N CYS A 405 3.27 18.06 -5.98
CA CYS A 405 2.82 16.71 -5.60
C CYS A 405 1.34 16.69 -5.16
N LEU A 406 0.81 17.86 -4.76
CA LEU A 406 -0.57 18.07 -4.37
C LEU A 406 -1.10 19.37 -5.01
N PRO A 407 -2.42 19.46 -5.26
CA PRO A 407 -3.09 20.72 -5.57
C PRO A 407 -2.79 21.82 -4.55
N ASP A 408 -2.69 23.07 -5.00
CA ASP A 408 -2.35 24.22 -4.14
C ASP A 408 -3.34 24.37 -2.95
N GLU A 409 -4.63 24.13 -3.20
CA GLU A 409 -5.67 24.14 -2.16
C GLU A 409 -5.46 23.11 -1.04
N LEU A 410 -4.79 22.00 -1.34
CA LEU A 410 -4.44 20.98 -0.34
C LEU A 410 -3.09 21.23 0.30
N MET A 411 -2.17 21.91 -0.41
CA MET A 411 -0.90 22.36 0.17
C MET A 411 -1.15 23.34 1.32
N MET A 412 -2.15 24.22 1.19
CA MET A 412 -2.55 25.18 2.23
C MET A 412 -2.97 24.53 3.56
N ARG A 413 -3.35 23.24 3.56
CA ARG A 413 -3.75 22.54 4.80
C ARG A 413 -2.60 22.31 5.76
N PHE A 414 -1.37 22.37 5.25
CA PHE A 414 -0.14 22.25 6.03
C PHE A 414 0.38 23.62 6.48
N GLU A 415 -0.30 24.70 6.11
CA GLU A 415 0.08 26.08 6.44
C GLU A 415 -0.72 26.55 7.69
N ASN A 416 -0.14 27.49 8.44
CA ASN A 416 -0.76 28.07 9.63
C ASN A 416 -1.85 29.08 9.28
#